data_AF-A0A9Q3E209-F1
#
_entry.id   AF-A0A9Q3E209-F1
#
_cell.length_a   1.000
_cell.length_b   1.000
_cell.length_c   1.000
_cell.angle_alpha   90.00
_cell.angle_beta   90.00
_cell.angle_gamma   90.00
#
_symmetry.space_group_name_H-M   'P 1'
#
loop_
_entity.id
_entity.type
_entity.pdbx_description
1 polymer ?
#
loop_
_entity_poly.entity_id
_entity_poly.type
_entity_poly.pdbx_seq_one_letter_code
_entity_poly.pdbx_strand_id
1 'polypeptide(L)'
;MPQDTTNKNLCKHTQDAHKFLVTPTKGMTYIHGTATKMTVLIDNAQYPLIIDSGEHCSIVARNYLDNHFPNWEKQLLPTKANKIKSASGMMTSIGTIIKEIIIPHRKGNMRLNPEFVMLDEAHIQGFLLGKT
;
A
#
# COMPACT_ATOMS: atom_id res chain seq x y z
N MET A 1 -2.37 29.80 19.91
CA MET A 1 -2.40 30.13 18.46
C MET A 1 -2.09 28.84 17.70
N PRO A 2 -3.01 28.32 16.88
CA PRO A 2 -2.76 27.11 16.10
C PRO A 2 -1.88 27.47 14.91
N GLN A 3 -0.88 26.63 14.62
CA GLN A 3 0.08 26.88 13.55
C GLN A 3 -0.44 26.28 12.24
N ASP A 4 -0.86 27.15 11.33
CA ASP A 4 -1.10 26.84 9.93
C ASP A 4 0.16 26.22 9.32
N THR A 5 0.08 24.95 8.90
CA THR A 5 1.16 24.29 8.14
C THR A 5 0.72 24.11 6.69
N THR A 6 0.70 25.24 5.99
CA THR A 6 0.55 25.31 4.53
C THR A 6 1.81 24.73 3.85
N ASN A 7 1.75 23.45 3.52
CA ASN A 7 2.05 22.89 2.20
C ASN A 7 3.22 23.53 1.39
N LYS A 8 4.50 23.29 1.74
CA LYS A 8 5.68 23.62 0.88
C LYS A 8 6.93 22.72 1.09
N ASN A 9 6.79 21.40 1.26
CA ASN A 9 7.96 20.51 1.23
C ASN A 9 7.75 19.34 0.25
N LEU A 10 7.87 19.64 -1.04
CA LEU A 10 7.95 18.65 -2.11
C LEU A 10 9.25 17.84 -1.99
N CYS A 11 9.10 16.52 -1.89
CA CYS A 11 10.03 15.44 -2.26
C CYS A 11 11.48 15.85 -2.62
N LYS A 12 12.37 15.97 -1.62
CA LYS A 12 13.81 16.23 -1.88
C LYS A 12 14.72 15.01 -1.79
N HIS A 13 14.27 13.90 -1.22
CA HIS A 13 15.09 12.69 -1.10
C HIS A 13 14.21 11.45 -1.03
N THR A 14 14.23 10.65 -2.09
CA THR A 14 13.45 9.42 -2.24
C THR A 14 14.42 8.28 -2.54
N GLN A 15 14.39 7.22 -1.73
CA GLN A 15 15.21 6.02 -1.94
C GLN A 15 14.32 4.80 -2.13
N ASP A 16 14.72 3.89 -3.01
CA ASP A 16 14.04 2.61 -3.20
C ASP A 16 14.30 1.70 -2.00
N ALA A 17 13.26 0.97 -1.56
CA ALA A 17 13.42 0.06 -0.43
C ALA A 17 14.25 -1.17 -0.81
N HIS A 18 15.27 -1.46 0.00
CA HIS A 18 16.00 -2.72 -0.02
C HIS A 18 15.49 -3.65 1.09
N LYS A 19 15.47 -4.96 0.82
CA LYS A 19 15.05 -6.00 1.79
C LYS A 19 16.05 -6.03 2.97
N PHE A 20 15.65 -5.49 4.13
CA PHE A 20 16.49 -5.52 5.33
C PHE A 20 16.33 -6.86 6.06
N LEU A 21 17.41 -7.65 6.12
CA LEU A 21 17.52 -8.92 6.86
C LEU A 21 18.03 -8.72 8.30
N VAL A 22 17.66 -7.62 8.98
CA VAL A 22 18.23 -7.29 10.30
C VAL A 22 17.26 -7.65 11.42
N THR A 23 17.65 -8.61 12.25
CA THR A 23 16.98 -8.94 13.52
C THR A 23 17.12 -7.75 14.49
N PRO A 24 16.02 -7.21 15.05
CA PRO A 24 16.09 -5.94 15.78
C PRO A 24 16.71 -6.08 17.18
N THR A 25 17.59 -5.14 17.53
CA THR A 25 18.20 -4.97 18.86
C THR A 25 17.37 -4.00 19.71
N LYS A 26 17.37 -4.19 21.04
CA LYS A 26 16.54 -3.49 22.04
C LYS A 26 16.69 -1.96 21.93
N GLY A 27 15.59 -1.24 21.69
CA GLY A 27 15.54 0.23 21.56
C GLY A 27 15.10 0.76 20.18
N MET A 28 14.90 -0.10 19.19
CA MET A 28 14.33 0.24 17.88
C MET A 28 12.81 0.00 17.88
N THR A 29 12.05 0.94 17.32
CA THR A 29 10.58 1.01 17.27
C THR A 29 9.93 -0.36 17.06
N TYR A 30 9.26 -0.82 18.10
CA TYR A 30 8.35 -1.95 18.04
C TYR A 30 7.11 -1.53 17.26
N ILE A 31 6.82 -2.19 16.14
CA ILE A 31 5.47 -2.19 15.58
C ILE A 31 4.84 -3.52 16.02
N HIS A 32 4.40 -3.55 17.27
CA HIS A 32 3.54 -4.61 17.79
C HIS A 32 2.12 -4.06 17.77
N GLY A 33 1.32 -4.47 16.79
CA GLY A 33 -0.06 -4.03 16.64
C GLY A 33 -0.75 -4.77 15.50
N THR A 34 -1.94 -5.30 15.79
CA THR A 34 -2.94 -5.79 14.84
C THR A 34 -3.18 -4.74 13.75
N ALA A 35 -2.84 -5.05 12.50
CA ALA A 35 -2.95 -4.22 11.29
C ALA A 35 -2.56 -2.74 11.48
N THR A 36 -1.35 -2.38 11.05
CA THR A 36 -0.90 -0.97 11.12
C THR A 36 -1.45 -0.19 9.92
N LYS A 37 -2.37 0.75 10.17
CA LYS A 37 -2.82 1.71 9.16
C LYS A 37 -1.89 2.92 9.12
N MET A 38 -1.45 3.31 7.94
CA MET A 38 -0.65 4.50 7.70
C MET A 38 -1.14 5.28 6.48
N THR A 39 -0.63 6.49 6.29
CA THR A 39 -0.91 7.30 5.10
C THR A 39 0.31 7.31 4.20
N VAL A 40 0.08 7.09 2.91
CA VAL A 40 1.12 7.09 1.88
C VAL A 40 0.75 8.05 0.76
N LEU A 41 1.73 8.44 -0.03
CA LEU A 41 1.53 9.26 -1.22
C LEU A 41 1.54 8.37 -2.47
N ILE A 42 0.52 8.51 -3.30
CA ILE A 42 0.41 7.90 -4.63
C ILE A 42 -0.04 9.02 -5.56
N ASP A 43 0.64 9.22 -6.69
CA ASP A 43 0.32 10.31 -7.63
C ASP A 43 0.20 11.70 -6.94
N ASN A 44 1.06 11.95 -5.95
CA ASN A 44 1.06 13.16 -5.08
C ASN A 44 -0.19 13.38 -4.21
N ALA A 45 -1.08 12.40 -4.10
CA ALA A 45 -2.24 12.42 -3.21
C ALA A 45 -2.10 11.43 -2.06
N GLN A 46 -2.74 11.72 -0.92
CA GLN A 46 -2.67 10.90 0.28
C GLN A 46 -3.70 9.77 0.26
N TYR A 47 -3.25 8.55 0.52
CA TYR A 47 -4.12 7.37 0.60
C TYR A 47 -3.82 6.52 1.83
N PRO A 48 -4.84 5.86 2.42
CA PRO A 48 -4.65 4.84 3.44
C PRO A 48 -3.94 3.60 2.89
N LEU A 49 -2.90 3.17 3.59
CA LEU A 49 -2.22 1.89 3.42
C LEU A 49 -2.34 1.08 4.71
N ILE A 50 -2.80 -0.16 4.61
CA ILE A 50 -2.88 -1.12 5.71
C ILE A 50 -1.71 -2.08 5.54
N ILE A 51 -0.85 -2.18 6.55
CA ILE A 51 0.22 -3.17 6.58
C ILE A 51 -0.31 -4.40 7.31
N ASP A 52 -0.48 -5.49 6.56
CA ASP A 52 -0.93 -6.77 7.09
C ASP A 52 0.12 -7.85 6.89
N SER A 53 0.78 -8.25 7.98
CA SER A 53 1.79 -9.29 7.96
C SER A 53 1.21 -10.72 7.82
N GLY A 54 -0.10 -10.87 7.94
CA GLY A 54 -0.82 -12.14 7.75
C GLY A 54 -1.18 -12.43 6.30
N GLU A 55 -1.19 -11.41 5.44
CA GLU A 55 -1.52 -11.57 4.03
C GLU A 55 -0.30 -11.95 3.18
N HIS A 56 -0.48 -12.93 2.30
CA HIS A 56 0.57 -13.43 1.40
C HIS A 56 0.77 -12.58 0.15
N CYS A 57 -0.13 -11.65 -0.13
CA CYS A 57 -0.03 -10.77 -1.27
C CYS A 57 -0.60 -9.40 -0.92
N SER A 58 -0.16 -8.37 -1.64
CA SER A 58 -0.76 -7.04 -1.50
C SER A 58 -2.02 -6.98 -2.36
N ILE A 59 -3.08 -6.37 -1.82
CA ILE A 59 -4.39 -6.34 -2.46
C ILE A 59 -5.00 -4.95 -2.44
N VAL A 60 -5.90 -4.72 -3.39
CA VAL A 60 -6.73 -3.50 -3.45
C VAL A 60 -8.11 -3.86 -4.00
N ALA A 61 -9.15 -3.19 -3.51
CA ALA A 61 -10.50 -3.41 -3.99
C ALA A 61 -10.77 -2.61 -5.27
N ARG A 62 -11.50 -3.22 -6.22
CA ARG A 62 -11.90 -2.57 -7.47
C ARG A 62 -12.68 -1.26 -7.22
N ASN A 63 -13.70 -1.32 -6.38
CA ASN A 63 -14.53 -0.16 -6.01
C ASN A 63 -13.70 1.00 -5.44
N TYR A 64 -12.61 0.71 -4.73
CA TYR A 64 -11.71 1.71 -4.19
C TYR A 64 -10.91 2.38 -5.30
N LEU A 65 -10.43 1.62 -6.28
CA LEU A 65 -9.76 2.18 -7.46
C LEU A 65 -10.70 3.00 -8.34
N ASP A 66 -11.94 2.55 -8.55
CA ASP A 66 -12.96 3.28 -9.32
C ASP A 66 -13.19 4.70 -8.77
N ASN A 67 -13.16 4.84 -7.44
CA ASN A 67 -13.38 6.12 -6.77
C ASN A 67 -12.17 7.06 -6.77
N HIS A 68 -10.95 6.53 -6.90
CA HIS A 68 -9.72 7.29 -6.63
C HIS A 68 -8.75 7.38 -7.81
N PHE A 69 -8.81 6.45 -8.78
CA PHE A 69 -7.87 6.34 -9.88
C PHE A 69 -8.60 6.17 -11.21
N PRO A 70 -9.08 7.27 -11.83
CA PRO A 70 -9.76 7.19 -13.12
C PRO A 70 -8.80 6.58 -14.15
N ASN A 71 -9.26 5.58 -14.91
CA ASN A 71 -8.48 4.81 -15.89
C ASN A 71 -7.46 3.81 -15.32
N TRP A 72 -7.63 3.33 -14.08
CA TRP A 72 -6.79 2.24 -13.54
C TRP A 72 -6.78 1.00 -14.46
N GLU A 73 -7.86 0.76 -15.21
CA GLU A 73 -7.99 -0.35 -16.17
C GLU A 73 -6.89 -0.37 -17.23
N LYS A 74 -6.36 0.80 -17.63
CA LYS A 74 -5.25 0.90 -18.60
C LYS A 74 -3.91 0.41 -18.04
N GLN A 75 -3.81 0.32 -16.72
CA GLN A 75 -2.63 -0.14 -15.97
C GLN A 75 -2.81 -1.59 -15.50
N LEU A 76 -3.93 -2.23 -15.84
CA LEU A 76 -4.24 -3.59 -15.41
C LEU A 76 -3.39 -4.60 -16.15
N LEU A 77 -2.62 -5.36 -15.39
CA LEU A 77 -1.86 -6.50 -15.88
C LEU A 77 -2.68 -7.79 -15.68
N PRO A 78 -2.60 -8.75 -16.61
CA PRO A 78 -3.30 -10.03 -16.46
C PRO A 78 -2.77 -10.78 -15.24
N THR A 79 -3.67 -11.34 -14.44
CA THR A 79 -3.30 -12.21 -13.31
C THR A 79 -3.32 -13.68 -13.74
N LYS A 80 -2.40 -14.48 -13.19
CA LYS A 80 -2.37 -15.95 -13.40
C LYS A 80 -3.37 -16.69 -12.53
N ALA A 81 -3.81 -16.08 -11.43
CA ALA A 81 -4.75 -16.66 -10.49
C ALA A 81 -6.03 -15.85 -10.49
N ASN A 82 -7.17 -16.50 -10.76
CA ASN A 82 -8.50 -15.86 -10.80
C ASN A 82 -9.23 -15.96 -9.46
N LYS A 83 -8.70 -16.74 -8.50
CA LYS A 83 -9.31 -16.98 -7.19
C LYS A 83 -8.27 -16.87 -6.10
N ILE A 84 -8.54 -16.02 -5.11
CA ILE A 84 -7.73 -15.84 -3.90
C ILE A 84 -8.50 -16.41 -2.72
N LYS A 85 -7.83 -17.19 -1.87
CA LYS A 85 -8.40 -17.67 -0.61
C LYS A 85 -8.21 -16.61 0.46
N SER A 86 -9.31 -16.16 1.06
CA SER A 86 -9.35 -15.25 2.19
C SER A 86 -9.90 -15.93 3.43
N ALA A 87 -9.77 -15.30 4.59
CA ALA A 87 -10.38 -15.78 5.83
C ALA A 87 -11.92 -15.91 5.73
N SER A 88 -12.55 -15.05 4.93
CA SER A 88 -14.01 -15.02 4.71
C SER A 88 -14.49 -15.87 3.53
N GLY A 89 -13.60 -16.58 2.84
CA GLY A 89 -13.95 -17.42 1.69
C GLY A 89 -13.11 -17.14 0.44
N MET A 90 -13.61 -17.56 -0.72
CA MET A 90 -12.90 -17.38 -1.99
C MET A 90 -13.28 -16.04 -2.62
N MET A 91 -12.29 -15.21 -2.95
CA MET A 91 -12.47 -13.94 -3.65
C MET A 91 -12.00 -14.05 -5.11
N THR A 92 -12.65 -13.30 -6.00
CA THR A 92 -12.28 -13.24 -7.42
C THR A 92 -11.27 -12.13 -7.65
N SER A 93 -10.13 -12.47 -8.25
CA SER A 93 -9.13 -11.52 -8.70
C SER A 93 -9.31 -11.21 -10.18
N ILE A 94 -9.20 -9.93 -10.52
CA ILE A 94 -9.44 -9.43 -11.88
C ILE A 94 -8.11 -9.20 -12.62
N GLY A 95 -7.06 -8.85 -11.89
CA GLY A 95 -5.75 -8.55 -12.44
C GLY A 95 -4.82 -7.98 -11.37
N THR A 96 -3.68 -7.50 -11.81
CA THR A 96 -2.67 -6.89 -10.94
C THR A 96 -2.38 -5.47 -11.40
N ILE A 97 -2.20 -4.53 -10.48
CA ILE A 97 -1.71 -3.19 -10.78
C ILE A 97 -0.42 -2.93 -10.00
N ILE A 98 0.49 -2.15 -10.58
CA ILE A 98 1.69 -1.68 -9.89
C ILE A 98 1.48 -0.21 -9.55
N LYS A 99 1.66 0.16 -8.28
CA LYS A 99 1.55 1.55 -7.84
C LYS A 99 2.83 1.99 -7.15
N GLU A 100 3.36 3.14 -7.57
CA GLU A 100 4.40 3.82 -6.80
C GLU A 100 3.78 4.37 -5.51
N ILE A 101 4.30 3.89 -4.38
CA ILE A 101 3.93 4.33 -3.06
C ILE A 101 5.12 5.02 -2.43
N ILE A 102 4.93 6.26 -2.01
CA ILE A 102 5.91 7.02 -1.23
C ILE A 102 5.43 7.05 0.22
N ILE A 103 6.25 6.50 1.10
CA ILE A 103 6.08 6.54 2.56
C ILE A 103 6.92 7.71 3.09
N PRO A 104 6.27 8.78 3.61
CA PRO A 104 6.99 9.89 4.21
C PRO A 104 7.67 9.43 5.50
N HIS A 105 8.97 9.70 5.63
CA HIS A 105 9.71 9.39 6.85
C HIS A 105 10.67 10.54 7.21
N ARG A 106 10.90 10.75 8.51
CA ARG A 106 11.61 11.93 9.04
C ARG A 106 13.04 12.09 8.50
N LYS A 107 13.67 11.00 8.07
CA LYS A 107 15.05 10.96 7.55
C LYS A 107 15.14 10.91 6.03
N GLY A 108 14.02 11.04 5.33
CA GLY A 108 13.91 10.83 3.88
C GLY A 108 12.75 9.91 3.56
N ASN A 109 12.20 10.04 2.35
CA ASN A 109 11.03 9.28 1.94
C ASN A 109 11.46 7.91 1.40
N MET A 110 10.66 6.88 1.70
CA MET A 110 10.84 5.55 1.15
C MET A 110 9.89 5.35 -0.02
N ARG A 111 10.40 4.89 -1.16
CA ARG A 111 9.61 4.52 -2.32
C ARG A 111 9.50 3.01 -2.43
N LEU A 112 8.29 2.55 -2.72
CA LEU A 112 7.96 1.17 -3.01
C LEU A 112 7.16 1.12 -4.31
N ASN A 113 7.36 0.09 -5.12
CA ASN A 113 6.54 -0.19 -6.30
C ASN A 113 5.84 -1.55 -6.16
N PRO A 114 4.98 -1.74 -5.13
CA PRO A 114 4.31 -3.02 -4.90
C PRO A 114 3.32 -3.36 -6.02
N GLU A 115 3.22 -4.65 -6.27
CA GLU A 115 2.16 -5.25 -7.08
C GLU A 115 0.94 -5.50 -6.20
N PHE A 116 -0.21 -4.94 -6.56
CA PHE A 116 -1.48 -5.16 -5.90
C PHE A 116 -2.36 -6.05 -6.75
N VAL A 117 -2.80 -7.17 -6.18
CA VAL A 117 -3.87 -7.96 -6.79
C VAL A 117 -5.20 -7.25 -6.56
N MET A 118 -5.92 -7.02 -7.64
CA MET A 118 -7.21 -6.35 -7.60
C MET A 118 -8.33 -7.37 -7.40
N LEU A 119 -9.17 -7.10 -6.40
CA LEU A 119 -10.30 -7.93 -6.02
C LEU A 119 -11.62 -7.27 -6.44
N ASP A 120 -12.53 -8.02 -7.05
CA ASP A 120 -13.80 -7.50 -7.58
C ASP A 120 -14.76 -7.07 -6.47
N GLU A 121 -15.03 -7.98 -5.53
CA GLU A 121 -16.06 -7.83 -4.50
C GLU A 121 -15.47 -7.61 -3.10
N ALA A 122 -14.36 -6.88 -3.00
CA ALA A 122 -13.74 -6.58 -1.71
C ALA A 122 -14.26 -5.26 -1.11
N HIS A 123 -14.47 -5.25 0.21
CA HIS A 123 -14.85 -4.06 0.98
C HIS A 123 -13.66 -3.48 1.74
N ILE A 124 -12.57 -3.17 1.02
CA ILE A 124 -11.34 -2.60 1.59
C ILE A 124 -11.27 -1.12 1.25
N GLN A 125 -11.18 -0.26 2.28
CA GLN A 125 -11.04 1.19 2.13
C GLN A 125 -9.57 1.63 2.16
N GLY A 126 -8.81 1.17 1.17
CA GLY A 126 -7.38 1.48 1.06
C GLY A 126 -6.60 0.43 0.30
N PHE A 127 -5.29 0.63 0.28
CA PHE A 127 -4.35 -0.39 -0.18
C PHE A 127 -3.98 -1.29 0.99
N LEU A 128 -3.86 -2.60 0.76
CA LEU A 128 -3.33 -3.53 1.74
C LEU A 128 -1.99 -4.05 1.25
N LEU A 129 -0.94 -3.79 2.02
CA LEU A 129 0.42 -4.29 1.78
C LEU A 129 0.62 -5.58 2.57
N GLY A 130 0.68 -6.69 1.84
CA GLY A 130 0.99 -8.01 2.38
C GLY A 130 2.49 -8.30 2.37
N LYS A 131 2.87 -9.50 2.82
CA LYS A 131 4.25 -9.99 2.65
C LYS A 131 4.49 -10.34 1.18
N THR A 132 5.26 -9.50 0.47
CA THR A 132 5.88 -9.80 -0.83
C THR A 132 7.15 -10.64 -0.71
#